data_AF-A0A519UGR9-F1
#
_entry.id   AF-A0A519UGR9-F1
#
_cell.length_a   1.000
_cell.length_b   1.000
_cell.length_c   1.000
_cell.angle_alpha   90.00
_cell.angle_beta   90.00
_cell.angle_gamma   90.00
#
_symmetry.space_group_name_H-M   'P 1'
#
loop_
_entity.id
_entity.type
_entity.pdbx_description
1 polymer ?
#
loop_
_entity_poly.entity_id
_entity_poly.type
_entity_poly.pdbx_seq_one_letter_code
_entity_poly.pdbx_strand_id
1 'polypeptide(L)'
;NNNGKTMTEKDIEDAIIAYGKAAADAKRLGFNSVEIHGAHGYLIDQFFWEGTNERNDVYGGKTLAERTRFGVDVIKEVRKQVGEDFAVIIRLSQFKPSAYANQLAKTPQEMEAWLNPLADAGVDIFHCSQRRFWEPEFEGSDLNFAGWAKKLSGKPTITVGSVGLTGEFLAAFAGESSEPSSLEELLRRMDRGDFDLVAVGRPLLSDPNWVKKIKEGRTDELKGFTKEALGELVMS
;
A
#
# COMPACT_ATOMS: atom_id res chain seq x y z
N ASN A 1 -19.33 -9.15 15.11
CA ASN A 1 -18.34 -8.65 16.09
C ASN A 1 -18.65 -7.19 16.38
N ASN A 2 -18.93 -6.85 17.64
CA ASN A 2 -19.56 -5.58 18.04
C ASN A 2 -18.57 -4.62 18.74
N ASN A 3 -17.32 -4.58 18.30
CA ASN A 3 -16.26 -3.76 18.93
C ASN A 3 -16.00 -2.42 18.22
N GLY A 4 -16.71 -2.12 17.13
CA GLY A 4 -16.63 -0.84 16.43
C GLY A 4 -17.86 0.03 16.74
N LYS A 5 -17.65 1.34 16.95
CA LYS A 5 -18.72 2.33 16.97
C LYS A 5 -18.67 3.10 15.66
N THR A 6 -19.79 3.15 14.93
CA THR A 6 -19.89 3.96 13.71
C THR A 6 -19.54 5.41 14.01
N MET A 7 -18.56 5.95 13.27
CA MET A 7 -18.15 7.35 13.38
C MET A 7 -19.31 8.28 13.06
N THR A 8 -19.52 9.29 13.90
CA THR A 8 -20.38 10.43 13.57
C THR A 8 -19.72 11.32 12.51
N GLU A 9 -20.48 12.24 11.93
CA GLU A 9 -19.91 13.25 11.02
C GLU A 9 -18.78 14.05 11.68
N LYS A 10 -18.94 14.38 12.98
CA LYS A 10 -17.91 15.06 13.75
C LYS A 10 -16.65 14.21 13.95
N ASP A 11 -16.82 12.91 14.21
CA ASP A 11 -15.66 11.99 14.32
C ASP A 11 -14.90 11.92 12.99
N ILE A 12 -15.62 11.94 11.85
CA ILE A 12 -15.03 11.93 10.50
C ILE A 12 -14.26 13.23 10.25
N GLU A 13 -14.85 14.37 10.54
CA GLU A 13 -14.21 15.68 10.43
C GLU A 13 -12.94 15.75 11.30
N ASP A 14 -13.03 15.30 12.56
CA ASP A 14 -11.89 15.28 13.47
C ASP A 14 -10.76 14.38 12.97
N ALA A 15 -11.09 13.22 12.40
CA ALA A 15 -10.11 12.33 11.82
C ALA A 15 -9.41 12.97 10.61
N ILE A 16 -10.15 13.61 9.70
CA ILE A 16 -9.60 14.32 8.53
C ILE A 16 -8.62 15.39 8.98
N ILE A 17 -9.01 16.23 9.94
CA ILE A 17 -8.16 17.28 10.52
C ILE A 17 -6.91 16.67 11.18
N ALA A 18 -7.06 15.54 11.88
CA ALA A 18 -5.94 14.87 12.53
C ALA A 18 -4.89 14.35 11.53
N TYR A 19 -5.31 13.76 10.41
CA TYR A 19 -4.40 13.37 9.32
C TYR A 19 -3.63 14.58 8.77
N GLY A 20 -4.34 15.69 8.51
CA GLY A 20 -3.72 16.93 8.05
C GLY A 20 -2.67 17.47 9.01
N LYS A 21 -3.00 17.56 10.31
CA LYS A 21 -2.07 18.02 11.35
C LYS A 21 -0.84 17.12 11.46
N ALA A 22 -1.02 15.80 11.42
CA ALA A 22 0.10 14.86 11.45
C ALA A 22 1.04 15.04 10.25
N ALA A 23 0.49 15.29 9.05
CA ALA A 23 1.29 15.57 7.86
C ALA A 23 2.02 16.91 7.96
N ALA A 24 1.37 17.96 8.49
CA ALA A 24 2.01 19.24 8.77
C ALA A 24 3.19 19.09 9.73
N ASP A 25 3.02 18.30 10.79
CA ASP A 25 4.08 18.00 11.75
C ASP A 25 5.24 17.23 11.12
N ALA A 26 4.96 16.22 10.29
CA ALA A 26 6.00 15.50 9.55
C ALA A 26 6.81 16.45 8.65
N LYS A 27 6.14 17.32 7.90
CA LYS A 27 6.83 18.35 7.09
C LYS A 27 7.67 19.29 7.95
N ARG A 28 7.12 19.80 9.05
CA ARG A 28 7.81 20.70 9.99
C ARG A 28 9.06 20.05 10.61
N LEU A 29 9.02 18.74 10.84
CA LEU A 29 10.15 17.96 11.35
C LEU A 29 11.21 17.61 10.30
N GLY A 30 11.00 18.00 9.04
CA GLY A 30 11.98 17.85 7.95
C GLY A 30 11.88 16.55 7.16
N PHE A 31 10.79 15.77 7.31
CA PHE A 31 10.51 14.67 6.38
C PHE A 31 10.26 15.23 4.97
N ASN A 32 10.51 14.42 3.93
CA ASN A 32 10.29 14.82 2.54
C ASN A 32 8.93 14.37 1.98
N SER A 33 8.25 13.47 2.68
CA SER A 33 7.01 12.86 2.25
C SER A 33 6.20 12.34 3.43
N VAL A 34 4.92 12.04 3.18
CA VAL A 34 4.08 11.22 4.06
C VAL A 34 3.47 10.07 3.27
N GLU A 35 3.25 8.94 3.93
CA GLU A 35 2.47 7.82 3.41
C GLU A 35 1.16 7.68 4.21
N ILE A 36 0.03 7.92 3.56
CA ILE A 36 -1.31 7.71 4.12
C ILE A 36 -1.64 6.22 4.04
N HIS A 37 -1.96 5.61 5.18
CA HIS A 37 -2.28 4.19 5.22
C HIS A 37 -3.78 3.95 4.96
N GLY A 38 -4.12 3.54 3.72
CA GLY A 38 -5.48 3.21 3.28
C GLY A 38 -5.66 1.75 2.89
N ALA A 39 -5.08 0.82 3.66
CA ALA A 39 -5.04 -0.59 3.32
C ALA A 39 -5.28 -1.50 4.54
N HIS A 40 -5.35 -2.82 4.29
CA HIS A 40 -5.26 -3.90 5.30
C HIS A 40 -6.26 -3.86 6.47
N GLY A 41 -7.44 -3.27 6.27
CA GLY A 41 -8.50 -3.18 7.29
C GLY A 41 -8.35 -2.00 8.26
N TYR A 42 -7.40 -1.08 8.01
CA TYR A 42 -7.31 0.18 8.75
C TYR A 42 -8.37 1.17 8.31
N LEU A 43 -8.49 2.30 9.03
CA LEU A 43 -9.64 3.20 8.97
C LEU A 43 -10.08 3.57 7.55
N ILE A 44 -9.18 4.07 6.70
CA ILE A 44 -9.55 4.46 5.32
C ILE A 44 -10.02 3.23 4.50
N ASP A 45 -9.38 2.07 4.66
CA ASP A 45 -9.79 0.82 4.00
C ASP A 45 -11.15 0.29 4.53
N GLN A 46 -11.48 0.59 5.79
CA GLN A 46 -12.81 0.28 6.33
C GLN A 46 -13.90 1.07 5.62
N PHE A 47 -13.63 2.31 5.22
CA PHE A 47 -14.55 3.09 4.40
C PHE A 47 -14.67 2.50 2.99
N PHE A 48 -13.57 2.11 2.34
CA PHE A 48 -13.61 1.55 0.98
C PHE A 48 -14.39 0.23 0.86
N TRP A 49 -14.42 -0.57 1.93
CA TRP A 49 -14.96 -1.92 1.89
C TRP A 49 -16.41 -2.01 2.32
N GLU A 50 -17.26 -2.59 1.47
CA GLU A 50 -18.67 -2.84 1.77
C GLU A 50 -18.89 -3.74 3.00
N GLY A 51 -17.93 -4.62 3.32
CA GLY A 51 -18.02 -5.48 4.51
C GLY A 51 -17.84 -4.76 5.85
N THR A 52 -17.43 -3.49 5.84
CA THR A 52 -17.27 -2.65 7.04
C THR A 52 -18.00 -1.33 6.96
N ASN A 53 -18.23 -0.80 5.76
CA ASN A 53 -18.95 0.45 5.55
C ASN A 53 -20.39 0.18 5.10
N GLU A 54 -21.27 0.07 6.08
CA GLU A 54 -22.72 -0.09 5.91
C GLU A 54 -23.46 1.26 6.06
N ARG A 55 -22.75 2.38 5.87
CA ARG A 55 -23.34 3.72 6.02
C ARG A 55 -24.34 4.01 4.89
N ASN A 56 -25.36 4.80 5.22
CA ASN A 56 -26.36 5.32 4.27
C ASN A 56 -26.21 6.83 4.03
N ASP A 57 -25.10 7.42 4.45
CA ASP A 57 -24.78 8.84 4.24
C ASP A 57 -23.77 9.02 3.09
N VAL A 58 -23.26 10.25 2.94
CA VAL A 58 -22.34 10.62 1.85
C VAL A 58 -21.00 9.90 1.87
N TYR A 59 -20.64 9.25 2.98
CA TYR A 59 -19.42 8.46 3.13
C TYR A 59 -19.65 6.95 2.94
N GLY A 60 -20.90 6.52 2.76
CA GLY A 60 -21.28 5.16 2.39
C GLY A 60 -21.56 5.01 0.90
N GLY A 61 -22.18 3.88 0.52
CA GLY A 61 -22.63 3.65 -0.85
C GLY A 61 -22.45 2.22 -1.34
N LYS A 62 -23.10 1.91 -2.46
CA LYS A 62 -23.08 0.57 -3.06
C LYS A 62 -21.79 0.34 -3.85
N THR A 63 -21.27 1.39 -4.46
CA THR A 63 -20.06 1.33 -5.28
C THR A 63 -18.81 1.70 -4.48
N LEU A 64 -17.66 1.19 -4.92
CA LEU A 64 -16.37 1.58 -4.35
C LEU A 64 -16.11 3.08 -4.47
N ALA A 65 -16.51 3.69 -5.60
CA ALA A 65 -16.35 5.12 -5.85
C ALA A 65 -17.11 5.99 -4.83
N GLU A 66 -18.37 5.65 -4.50
CA GLU A 66 -19.15 6.37 -3.47
C GLU A 66 -18.45 6.31 -2.10
N ARG A 67 -17.95 5.13 -1.75
CA ARG A 67 -17.23 4.86 -0.51
C ARG A 67 -15.82 5.47 -0.45
N THR A 68 -15.31 5.98 -1.56
CA THR A 68 -13.96 6.55 -1.66
C THR A 68 -13.86 7.97 -1.06
N ARG A 69 -15.01 8.62 -0.80
CA ARG A 69 -15.07 10.02 -0.33
C ARG A 69 -14.22 10.30 0.89
N PHE A 70 -14.23 9.43 1.90
CA PHE A 70 -13.44 9.66 3.12
C PHE A 70 -11.94 9.72 2.82
N GLY A 71 -11.43 8.80 1.98
CA GLY A 71 -10.03 8.83 1.54
C GLY A 71 -9.69 10.10 0.78
N VAL A 72 -10.59 10.55 -0.11
CA VAL A 72 -10.45 11.82 -0.86
C VAL A 72 -10.36 13.02 0.08
N ASP A 73 -11.24 13.11 1.08
CA ASP A 73 -11.27 14.24 2.00
C ASP A 73 -10.01 14.27 2.88
N VAL A 74 -9.51 13.11 3.31
CA VAL A 74 -8.23 12.98 4.02
C VAL A 74 -7.07 13.47 3.15
N ILE A 75 -6.98 13.04 1.89
CA ILE A 75 -5.90 13.45 0.98
C ILE A 75 -5.95 14.96 0.75
N LYS A 76 -7.13 15.55 0.53
CA LYS A 76 -7.28 17.00 0.33
C LYS A 76 -6.81 17.80 1.55
N GLU A 77 -7.17 17.39 2.76
CA GLU A 77 -6.71 18.07 3.97
C GLU A 77 -5.21 17.89 4.17
N VAL A 78 -4.65 16.70 3.91
CA VAL A 78 -3.19 16.50 3.92
C VAL A 78 -2.50 17.42 2.91
N ARG A 79 -2.95 17.43 1.65
CA ARG A 79 -2.40 18.27 0.58
C ARG A 79 -2.43 19.74 0.95
N LYS A 80 -3.55 20.23 1.48
CA LYS A 80 -3.70 21.61 1.97
C LYS A 80 -2.68 21.99 3.04
N GLN A 81 -2.33 21.05 3.93
CA GLN A 81 -1.38 21.29 5.02
C GLN A 81 0.08 21.25 4.56
N VAL A 82 0.41 20.39 3.58
CA VAL A 82 1.79 20.17 3.14
C VAL A 82 2.17 20.91 1.85
N GLY A 83 1.21 21.44 1.09
CA GLY A 83 1.43 22.13 -0.18
C GLY A 83 1.86 21.18 -1.32
N GLU A 84 1.97 21.68 -2.54
CA GLU A 84 2.19 20.86 -3.76
C GLU A 84 3.60 20.23 -3.83
N ASP A 85 4.62 20.87 -3.28
CA ASP A 85 6.03 20.39 -3.39
C ASP A 85 6.39 19.25 -2.42
N PHE A 86 5.42 18.78 -1.62
CA PHE A 86 5.63 17.73 -0.63
C PHE A 86 4.99 16.43 -1.09
N ALA A 87 5.75 15.34 -1.16
CA ALA A 87 5.23 14.10 -1.72
C ALA A 87 4.18 13.44 -0.81
N VAL A 88 3.00 13.16 -1.35
CA VAL A 88 1.90 12.46 -0.69
C VAL A 88 1.72 11.08 -1.34
N ILE A 89 2.07 10.05 -0.58
CA ILE A 89 1.93 8.65 -0.98
C ILE A 89 0.67 8.10 -0.31
N ILE A 90 -0.09 7.24 -1.00
CA ILE A 90 -1.14 6.45 -0.35
C ILE A 90 -0.87 4.96 -0.55
N ARG A 91 -0.90 4.22 0.56
CA ARG A 91 -0.79 2.76 0.54
C ARG A 91 -2.16 2.12 0.51
N LEU A 92 -2.42 1.34 -0.54
CA LEU A 92 -3.70 0.69 -0.82
C LEU A 92 -3.54 -0.84 -0.87
N SER A 93 -4.63 -1.56 -0.67
CA SER A 93 -4.66 -3.02 -0.81
C SER A 93 -6.03 -3.48 -1.29
N GLN A 94 -6.04 -4.47 -2.16
CA GLN A 94 -7.27 -5.14 -2.60
C GLN A 94 -7.80 -6.14 -1.55
N PHE A 95 -6.88 -6.71 -0.75
CA PHE A 95 -7.16 -7.70 0.29
C PHE A 95 -6.88 -7.18 1.70
N LYS A 96 -7.32 -7.92 2.71
CA LYS A 96 -7.00 -7.64 4.12
C LYS A 96 -6.87 -8.94 4.93
N PRO A 97 -6.13 -8.95 6.05
CA PRO A 97 -5.90 -10.18 6.83
C PRO A 97 -7.19 -10.92 7.21
N SER A 98 -8.25 -10.19 7.56
CA SER A 98 -9.56 -10.75 7.93
C SER A 98 -10.40 -11.24 6.75
N ALA A 99 -10.07 -10.85 5.52
CA ALA A 99 -10.78 -11.22 4.31
C ALA A 99 -9.77 -11.37 3.17
N TYR A 100 -8.98 -12.44 3.22
CA TYR A 100 -7.87 -12.64 2.30
C TYR A 100 -8.37 -12.66 0.85
N ALA A 101 -9.41 -13.44 0.54
CA ALA A 101 -9.96 -13.56 -0.82
C ALA A 101 -10.70 -12.30 -1.33
N ASN A 102 -10.78 -11.23 -0.54
CA ASN A 102 -11.42 -10.00 -0.96
C ASN A 102 -10.57 -9.30 -2.05
N GLN A 103 -11.28 -8.67 -2.98
CA GLN A 103 -10.75 -7.73 -3.96
C GLN A 103 -11.70 -6.54 -4.00
N LEU A 104 -11.22 -5.32 -3.67
CA LEU A 104 -12.06 -4.12 -3.59
C LEU A 104 -12.63 -3.76 -4.97
N ALA A 105 -11.75 -3.60 -5.96
CA ALA A 105 -12.09 -3.37 -7.35
C ALA A 105 -11.98 -4.69 -8.12
N LYS A 106 -13.10 -5.18 -8.65
CA LYS A 106 -13.20 -6.48 -9.35
C LYS A 106 -12.90 -6.36 -10.84
N THR A 107 -12.85 -5.14 -11.35
CA THR A 107 -12.55 -4.84 -12.76
C THR A 107 -11.59 -3.66 -12.88
N PRO A 108 -10.90 -3.52 -14.03
CA PRO A 108 -10.09 -2.33 -14.31
C PRO A 108 -10.90 -1.02 -14.21
N GLN A 109 -12.17 -1.03 -14.62
CA GLN A 109 -13.05 0.15 -14.56
C GLN A 109 -13.39 0.54 -13.12
N GLU A 110 -13.65 -0.44 -12.25
CA GLU A 110 -13.83 -0.18 -10.82
C GLU A 110 -12.55 0.33 -10.16
N MET A 111 -11.38 -0.16 -10.59
CA MET A 111 -10.09 0.31 -10.10
C MET A 111 -9.82 1.74 -10.55
N GLU A 112 -10.09 2.08 -11.80
CA GLU A 112 -9.99 3.44 -12.31
C GLU A 112 -10.90 4.40 -11.53
N ALA A 113 -12.15 4.02 -11.32
CA ALA A 113 -13.13 4.79 -10.55
C ALA A 113 -12.76 4.94 -9.06
N TRP A 114 -11.90 4.07 -8.54
CA TRP A 114 -11.35 4.17 -7.18
C TRP A 114 -10.10 5.06 -7.13
N LEU A 115 -9.17 4.87 -8.07
CA LEU A 115 -7.85 5.51 -8.02
C LEU A 115 -7.87 6.96 -8.52
N ASN A 116 -8.62 7.26 -9.58
CA ASN A 116 -8.60 8.60 -10.18
C ASN A 116 -9.08 9.69 -9.21
N PRO A 117 -10.17 9.51 -8.41
CA PRO A 117 -10.54 10.49 -7.41
C PRO A 117 -9.45 10.74 -6.35
N LEU A 118 -8.66 9.71 -5.99
CA LEU A 118 -7.54 9.85 -5.04
C LEU A 118 -6.37 10.61 -5.69
N ALA A 119 -6.09 10.34 -6.96
CA ALA A 119 -5.08 11.06 -7.74
C ALA A 119 -5.45 12.55 -7.88
N ASP A 120 -6.70 12.85 -8.24
CA ASP A 120 -7.24 14.21 -8.38
C ASP A 120 -7.25 14.98 -7.05
N ALA A 121 -7.42 14.26 -5.94
CA ALA A 121 -7.36 14.84 -4.59
C ALA A 121 -5.95 15.31 -4.20
N GLY A 122 -4.91 14.82 -4.88
CA GLY A 122 -3.53 15.23 -4.66
C GLY A 122 -2.60 14.08 -4.24
N VAL A 123 -2.89 12.82 -4.54
CA VAL A 123 -1.90 11.73 -4.42
C VAL A 123 -0.83 11.87 -5.50
N ASP A 124 0.43 11.70 -5.11
CA ASP A 124 1.57 11.67 -6.02
C ASP A 124 1.97 10.25 -6.40
N ILE A 125 1.92 9.31 -5.45
CA ILE A 125 2.38 7.93 -5.64
C ILE A 125 1.40 6.94 -5.01
N PHE A 126 1.04 5.89 -5.77
CA PHE A 126 0.28 4.76 -5.22
C PHE A 126 1.23 3.65 -4.77
N HIS A 127 1.19 3.32 -3.48
CA HIS A 127 1.86 2.15 -2.94
C HIS A 127 0.88 0.97 -2.91
N CYS A 128 1.02 0.08 -3.89
CA CYS A 128 0.08 -0.99 -4.19
C CYS A 128 0.48 -2.27 -3.46
N SER A 129 -0.14 -2.51 -2.30
CA SER A 129 0.11 -3.73 -1.55
C SER A 129 -0.51 -4.95 -2.20
N GLN A 130 0.32 -5.96 -2.45
CA GLN A 130 -0.10 -7.29 -2.85
C GLN A 130 0.56 -8.35 -1.97
N ARG A 131 0.05 -9.58 -2.07
CA ARG A 131 0.67 -10.72 -1.39
C ARG A 131 1.97 -11.13 -2.08
N ARG A 132 1.92 -11.24 -3.39
CA ARG A 132 3.00 -11.64 -4.28
C ARG A 132 2.98 -10.69 -5.47
N PHE A 133 4.08 -9.97 -5.69
CA PHE A 133 4.13 -8.94 -6.73
C PHE A 133 3.94 -9.51 -8.15
N TRP A 134 4.21 -10.81 -8.34
CA TRP A 134 4.13 -11.47 -9.64
C TRP A 134 2.72 -11.95 -10.00
N GLU A 135 1.77 -11.93 -9.06
CA GLU A 135 0.41 -12.35 -9.34
C GLU A 135 -0.33 -11.29 -10.18
N PRO A 136 -1.00 -11.71 -11.26
CA PRO A 136 -1.82 -10.80 -12.06
C PRO A 136 -3.02 -10.33 -11.24
N GLU A 137 -3.36 -9.06 -11.39
CA GLU A 137 -4.49 -8.47 -10.65
C GLU A 137 -5.85 -8.80 -11.30
N PHE A 138 -5.86 -8.95 -12.63
CA PHE A 138 -7.05 -9.26 -13.43
C PHE A 138 -6.74 -10.31 -14.51
N GLU A 139 -7.75 -11.11 -14.87
CA GLU A 139 -7.64 -12.11 -15.93
C GLU A 139 -7.28 -11.46 -17.29
N GLY A 140 -6.45 -12.14 -18.09
CA GLY A 140 -6.05 -11.66 -19.42
C GLY A 140 -4.92 -10.63 -19.43
N SER A 141 -4.31 -10.33 -18.28
CA SER A 141 -3.11 -9.50 -18.18
C SER A 141 -2.11 -10.10 -17.19
N ASP A 142 -0.82 -9.87 -17.39
CA ASP A 142 0.21 -10.20 -16.38
C ASP A 142 0.50 -9.03 -15.43
N LEU A 143 -0.16 -7.88 -15.61
CA LEU A 143 0.02 -6.71 -14.75
C LEU A 143 -0.52 -7.00 -13.35
N ASN A 144 0.30 -6.60 -12.38
CA ASN A 144 -0.05 -6.64 -10.97
C ASN A 144 -0.76 -5.33 -10.57
N PHE A 145 -1.08 -5.16 -9.28
CA PHE A 145 -1.81 -3.98 -8.80
C PHE A 145 -1.07 -2.67 -9.10
N ALA A 146 0.25 -2.62 -8.89
CA ALA A 146 1.05 -1.44 -9.20
C ALA A 146 1.01 -1.13 -10.72
N GLY A 147 1.15 -2.17 -11.55
CA GLY A 147 1.03 -2.06 -13.01
C GLY A 147 -0.30 -1.49 -13.48
N TRP A 148 -1.41 -1.98 -12.93
CA TRP A 148 -2.73 -1.44 -13.24
C TRP A 148 -2.92 -0.04 -12.71
N ALA A 149 -2.52 0.25 -11.47
CA ALA A 149 -2.62 1.58 -10.90
C ALA A 149 -1.84 2.62 -11.73
N LYS A 150 -0.63 2.28 -12.18
CA LYS A 150 0.17 3.13 -13.07
C LYS A 150 -0.53 3.35 -14.41
N LYS A 151 -0.99 2.27 -15.04
CA LYS A 151 -1.68 2.31 -16.34
C LYS A 151 -2.94 3.17 -16.31
N LEU A 152 -3.74 3.09 -15.24
CA LEU A 152 -5.04 3.75 -15.14
C LEU A 152 -4.94 5.20 -14.67
N SER A 153 -4.04 5.49 -13.71
CA SER A 153 -3.93 6.83 -13.12
C SER A 153 -2.84 7.70 -13.74
N GLY A 154 -1.86 7.10 -14.43
CA GLY A 154 -0.65 7.79 -14.92
C GLY A 154 0.31 8.23 -13.81
N LYS A 155 0.01 7.95 -12.53
CA LYS A 155 0.86 8.29 -11.39
C LYS A 155 1.96 7.25 -11.20
N PRO A 156 3.13 7.65 -10.65
CA PRO A 156 4.14 6.71 -10.19
C PRO A 156 3.57 5.71 -9.18
N THR A 157 4.15 4.50 -9.17
CA THR A 157 3.68 3.41 -8.30
C THR A 157 4.81 2.67 -7.60
N ILE A 158 4.50 2.17 -6.40
CA ILE A 158 5.34 1.29 -5.61
C ILE A 158 4.71 -0.10 -5.59
N THR A 159 5.43 -1.10 -6.09
CA THR A 159 5.03 -2.51 -5.97
C THR A 159 5.55 -3.11 -4.67
N VAL A 160 4.82 -4.07 -4.11
CA VAL A 160 5.28 -4.88 -2.96
C VAL A 160 4.56 -6.23 -2.93
N GLY A 161 5.21 -7.23 -2.34
CA GLY A 161 4.63 -8.55 -2.09
C GLY A 161 5.66 -9.64 -2.30
N SER A 162 6.14 -10.27 -1.22
CA SER A 162 7.17 -11.33 -1.26
C SER A 162 8.42 -11.01 -2.10
N VAL A 163 8.85 -9.74 -2.11
CA VAL A 163 10.07 -9.33 -2.83
C VAL A 163 11.29 -10.02 -2.23
N GLY A 164 12.04 -10.75 -3.06
CA GLY A 164 13.27 -11.43 -2.69
C GLY A 164 13.11 -12.59 -1.70
N LEU A 165 11.88 -13.08 -1.47
CA LEU A 165 11.61 -14.24 -0.61
C LEU A 165 10.66 -15.23 -1.29
N THR A 166 10.83 -16.52 -1.01
CA THR A 166 9.94 -17.60 -1.48
C THR A 166 8.64 -17.72 -0.67
N GLY A 167 8.64 -17.24 0.58
CA GLY A 167 7.55 -17.48 1.56
C GLY A 167 6.53 -16.34 1.72
N GLU A 168 5.28 -16.72 2.04
CA GLU A 168 4.17 -15.79 2.33
C GLU A 168 4.35 -15.07 3.67
N PHE A 169 3.79 -13.86 3.77
CA PHE A 169 3.90 -13.02 4.98
C PHE A 169 3.30 -13.70 6.21
N LEU A 170 2.08 -14.25 6.13
CA LEU A 170 1.41 -14.87 7.28
C LEU A 170 2.10 -16.15 7.76
N ALA A 171 2.63 -16.96 6.84
CA ALA A 171 3.41 -18.15 7.16
C ALA A 171 4.67 -17.81 7.97
N ALA A 172 5.32 -16.68 7.65
CA ALA A 172 6.48 -16.20 8.41
C ALA A 172 6.12 -15.83 9.87
N PHE A 173 4.93 -15.28 10.12
CA PHE A 173 4.44 -15.02 11.50
C PHE A 173 3.99 -16.30 12.22
N ALA A 174 3.63 -17.35 11.47
CA ALA A 174 3.36 -18.68 12.00
C ALA A 174 4.63 -19.49 12.34
N GLY A 175 5.83 -18.96 12.05
CA GLY A 175 7.11 -19.55 12.41
C GLY A 175 7.86 -20.22 11.25
N GLU A 176 7.41 -20.05 10.01
CA GLU A 176 8.14 -20.57 8.84
C GLU A 176 9.29 -19.63 8.43
N SER A 177 10.43 -20.21 8.06
CA SER A 177 11.53 -19.49 7.41
C SER A 177 11.24 -19.30 5.93
N SER A 178 11.76 -18.21 5.35
CA SER A 178 11.67 -17.98 3.91
C SER A 178 13.05 -17.79 3.31
N GLU A 179 13.31 -18.53 2.23
CA GLU A 179 14.57 -18.48 1.49
C GLU A 179 14.60 -17.29 0.51
N PRO A 180 15.78 -16.76 0.17
CA PRO A 180 15.93 -15.81 -0.93
C PRO A 180 15.31 -16.34 -2.23
N SER A 181 14.61 -15.50 -2.96
CA SER A 181 14.08 -15.81 -4.29
C SER A 181 14.74 -14.99 -5.38
N SER A 182 14.71 -15.50 -6.62
CA SER A 182 15.23 -14.79 -7.79
C SER A 182 14.52 -13.44 -7.95
N LEU A 183 15.31 -12.41 -8.26
CA LEU A 183 14.82 -11.07 -8.58
C LEU A 183 14.59 -10.87 -10.08
N GLU A 184 14.84 -11.86 -10.92
CA GLU A 184 14.74 -11.75 -12.39
C GLU A 184 13.35 -11.29 -12.85
N GLU A 185 12.28 -11.87 -12.31
CA GLU A 185 10.92 -11.48 -12.68
C GLU A 185 10.56 -10.07 -12.22
N LEU A 186 11.08 -9.65 -11.05
CA LEU A 186 10.92 -8.28 -10.56
C LEU A 186 11.60 -7.29 -11.50
N LEU A 187 12.86 -7.56 -11.85
CA LEU A 187 13.66 -6.73 -12.75
C LEU A 187 13.04 -6.68 -14.14
N ARG A 188 12.59 -7.82 -14.70
CA ARG A 188 11.91 -7.88 -16.00
C ARG A 188 10.69 -6.94 -16.05
N ARG A 189 9.86 -6.93 -15.00
CA ARG A 189 8.67 -6.05 -14.93
C ARG A 189 9.04 -4.59 -14.69
N MET A 190 10.05 -4.33 -13.88
CA MET A 190 10.58 -2.98 -13.65
C MET A 190 11.14 -2.39 -14.95
N ASP A 191 11.94 -3.16 -15.70
CA ASP A 191 12.51 -2.76 -16.99
C ASP A 191 11.45 -2.54 -18.08
N ARG A 192 10.34 -3.30 -18.03
CA ARG A 192 9.16 -3.07 -18.87
C ARG A 192 8.40 -1.78 -18.50
N GLY A 193 8.67 -1.23 -17.32
CA GLY A 193 8.06 0.00 -16.83
C GLY A 193 6.74 -0.20 -16.08
N ASP A 194 6.44 -1.43 -15.63
CA ASP A 194 5.19 -1.76 -14.95
C ASP A 194 5.00 -0.96 -13.65
N PHE A 195 6.08 -0.66 -12.93
CA PHE A 195 6.08 0.13 -11.70
C PHE A 195 7.41 0.87 -11.56
N ASP A 196 7.45 1.88 -10.68
CA ASP A 196 8.57 2.82 -10.59
C ASP A 196 9.49 2.54 -9.40
N LEU A 197 8.90 2.00 -8.32
CA LEU A 197 9.60 1.69 -7.08
C LEU A 197 9.19 0.30 -6.57
N VAL A 198 10.06 -0.30 -5.77
CA VAL A 198 9.82 -1.58 -5.09
C VAL A 198 10.00 -1.39 -3.60
N ALA A 199 8.95 -1.65 -2.82
CA ALA A 199 9.08 -1.69 -1.37
C ALA A 199 9.57 -3.06 -0.91
N VAL A 200 10.54 -3.05 0.00
CA VAL A 200 11.16 -4.26 0.57
C VAL A 200 11.01 -4.18 2.08
N GLY A 201 10.45 -5.24 2.67
CA GLY A 201 10.21 -5.32 4.12
C GLY A 201 11.15 -6.31 4.79
N ARG A 202 10.65 -7.54 4.99
CA ARG A 202 11.33 -8.64 5.70
C ARG A 202 12.82 -8.84 5.33
N PRO A 203 13.25 -8.80 4.06
CA PRO A 203 14.67 -8.96 3.75
C PRO A 203 15.58 -7.92 4.43
N LEU A 204 15.12 -6.68 4.61
CA LEU A 204 15.90 -5.62 5.25
C LEU A 204 16.08 -5.84 6.76
N LEU A 205 15.17 -6.58 7.40
CA LEU A 205 15.29 -6.92 8.83
C LEU A 205 16.41 -7.94 9.05
N SER A 206 16.56 -8.89 8.11
CA SER A 206 17.59 -9.93 8.18
C SER A 206 18.92 -9.50 7.58
N ASP A 207 18.91 -8.53 6.67
CA ASP A 207 20.08 -8.04 5.96
C ASP A 207 20.00 -6.52 5.71
N PRO A 208 20.56 -5.68 6.59
CA PRO A 208 20.56 -4.23 6.39
C PRO A 208 21.34 -3.80 5.14
N ASN A 209 22.24 -4.65 4.63
CA ASN A 209 23.03 -4.39 3.43
C ASN A 209 22.38 -4.93 2.14
N TRP A 210 21.13 -5.43 2.20
CA TRP A 210 20.45 -6.05 1.06
C TRP A 210 20.44 -5.17 -0.20
N VAL A 211 20.11 -3.88 -0.05
CA VAL A 211 20.09 -2.93 -1.18
C VAL A 211 21.49 -2.72 -1.76
N LYS A 212 22.50 -2.61 -0.89
CA LYS A 212 23.91 -2.45 -1.30
C LYS A 212 24.39 -3.67 -2.09
N LYS A 213 24.09 -4.88 -1.60
CA LYS A 213 24.44 -6.14 -2.28
C LYS A 213 23.82 -6.24 -3.66
N ILE A 214 22.54 -5.88 -3.80
CA ILE A 214 21.88 -5.87 -5.11
C ILE A 214 22.55 -4.87 -6.06
N LYS A 215 22.83 -3.66 -5.58
CA LYS A 215 23.53 -2.65 -6.38
C LYS A 215 24.91 -3.12 -6.85
N GLU A 216 25.58 -3.95 -6.06
CA GLU A 216 26.90 -4.51 -6.34
C GLU A 216 26.85 -5.86 -7.07
N GLY A 217 25.66 -6.39 -7.39
CA GLY A 217 25.49 -7.68 -8.06
C GLY A 217 25.76 -8.91 -7.18
N ARG A 218 25.83 -8.73 -5.85
CA ARG A 218 26.15 -9.77 -4.85
C ARG A 218 24.89 -10.50 -4.38
N THR A 219 24.06 -10.96 -5.32
CA THR A 219 22.74 -11.56 -5.04
C THR A 219 22.82 -12.93 -4.38
N ASP A 220 23.94 -13.63 -4.55
CA ASP A 220 24.27 -14.89 -3.89
C ASP A 220 24.55 -14.73 -2.38
N GLU A 221 24.83 -13.52 -1.92
CA GLU A 221 25.03 -13.19 -0.51
C GLU A 221 23.75 -12.76 0.23
N LEU A 222 22.59 -12.76 -0.43
CA LEU A 222 21.33 -12.35 0.19
C LEU A 222 20.89 -13.38 1.22
N LYS A 223 20.44 -12.90 2.38
CA LYS A 223 19.94 -13.75 3.45
C LYS A 223 18.43 -13.93 3.34
N GLY A 224 17.97 -15.12 3.72
CA GLY A 224 16.56 -15.38 3.98
C GLY A 224 16.06 -14.62 5.20
N PHE A 225 14.78 -14.83 5.53
CA PHE A 225 14.15 -14.30 6.73
C PHE A 225 13.74 -15.44 7.66
N THR A 226 14.00 -15.26 8.96
CA THR A 226 13.52 -16.13 10.03
C THR A 226 12.83 -15.28 11.11
N LYS A 227 11.97 -15.90 11.92
CA LYS A 227 11.26 -15.18 13.00
C LYS A 227 12.22 -14.61 14.05
N GLU A 228 13.35 -15.27 14.27
CA GLU A 228 14.39 -14.84 15.21
C GLU A 228 14.98 -13.48 14.81
N ALA A 229 15.00 -13.15 13.51
CA ALA A 229 15.44 -11.85 13.02
C ALA A 229 14.56 -10.67 13.50
N LEU A 230 13.38 -10.93 14.06
CA LEU A 230 12.55 -9.89 14.72
C LEU A 230 13.03 -9.55 16.14
N GLY A 231 13.82 -10.44 16.76
CA GLY A 231 14.26 -10.31 18.14
C GLY A 231 15.63 -9.64 18.30
N GLU A 232 16.37 -9.44 17.21
CA GLU A 232 17.74 -8.92 17.23
C GLU A 232 17.92 -7.86 16.15
N LEU A 233 18.47 -6.70 16.53
CA LEU A 233 18.81 -5.65 15.57
C LEU A 233 20.15 -6.00 14.91
N VAL A 234 20.12 -6.39 13.63
CA VAL A 234 21.34 -6.61 12.85
C VAL A 234 21.93 -5.24 12.46
N MET A 235 23.04 -4.86 13.08
CA MET A 235 23.75 -3.60 12.78
C MET A 235 24.68 -3.78 11.56
N SER A 236 24.75 -2.76 10.70
CA SER A 236 25.59 -2.70 9.49
C SER A 236 27.02 -2.24 9.77
#